data_AF-A0AAD9IL87-F1
#
_entry.id   AF-A0AAD9IL87-F1
#
_cell.length_a   1.000
_cell.length_b   1.000
_cell.length_c   1.000
_cell.angle_alpha   90.00
_cell.angle_beta   90.00
_cell.angle_gamma   90.00
#
_symmetry.space_group_name_H-M   'P 1'
#
loop_
_entity.id
_entity.type
_entity.pdbx_description
1 polymer ?
#
loop_
_entity_poly.entity_id
_entity_poly.type
_entity_poly.pdbx_seq_one_letter_code
_entity_poly.pdbx_strand_id
1 'polypeptide(L)'
;MLEITGNYSQGQTVDFTIHMNNYHGGDFMFRICKIEGTSKEDEWNQLTEECFAQHELSMPSGEKWFRTGWSEQQEYYMTYKLPDGLTCDGYSSRCVLQWYWLTSNTCIPPGEPAELIPAQNPLGICGITHGYPEEFWNCADITIA
;
A
#
# COMPACT_ATOMS: atom_id res chain seq x y z
N MET A 1 19.52 12.06 9.75
CA MET A 1 18.44 12.05 10.76
C MET A 1 17.26 11.41 10.08
N LEU A 2 16.72 10.34 10.64
CA LEU A 2 15.49 9.73 10.12
C LEU A 2 14.33 10.67 10.41
N GLU A 3 13.56 11.00 9.38
CA GLU A 3 12.39 11.84 9.52
C GLU A 3 11.19 10.94 9.80
N ILE A 4 10.91 10.70 11.08
CA ILE A 4 9.72 9.96 11.50
C ILE A 4 8.49 10.83 11.24
N THR A 5 7.60 10.33 10.39
CA THR A 5 6.41 11.07 9.94
C THR A 5 5.15 10.72 10.74
N GLY A 6 5.18 9.65 11.55
CA GLY A 6 4.07 9.23 12.38
C GLY A 6 4.49 8.30 13.51
N ASN A 7 3.74 8.34 14.62
CA ASN A 7 3.93 7.48 15.79
C ASN A 7 2.60 6.80 16.10
N TYR A 8 2.62 5.48 16.17
CA TYR A 8 1.42 4.67 16.31
C TYR A 8 1.58 3.58 17.37
N SER A 9 0.47 2.94 17.74
CA SER A 9 0.48 1.74 18.55
C SER A 9 0.31 0.48 17.71
N GLN A 10 0.93 -0.62 18.13
CA GLN A 10 0.66 -1.93 17.53
C GLN A 10 -0.84 -2.25 17.62
N GLY A 11 -1.40 -2.85 16.56
CA GLY A 11 -2.84 -3.14 16.49
C GLY A 11 -3.74 -1.91 16.31
N GLN A 12 -3.19 -0.68 16.28
CA GLN A 12 -3.97 0.54 16.10
C GLN A 12 -4.68 0.53 14.75
N THR A 13 -5.92 0.99 14.73
CA THR A 13 -6.62 1.35 13.50
C THR A 13 -6.27 2.80 13.13
N VAL A 14 -5.77 3.01 11.92
CA VAL A 14 -5.28 4.30 11.40
C VAL A 14 -6.04 4.69 10.14
N ASP A 15 -6.27 5.99 9.99
CA ASP A 15 -6.89 6.56 8.81
C ASP A 15 -5.80 7.08 7.85
N PHE A 16 -5.86 6.65 6.60
CA PHE A 16 -5.02 7.14 5.51
C PHE A 16 -5.86 8.02 4.58
N THR A 17 -5.22 9.09 4.08
CA THR A 17 -5.78 9.94 3.04
C THR A 17 -4.81 9.98 1.87
N ILE A 18 -5.29 9.62 0.68
CA ILE A 18 -4.53 9.76 -0.57
C ILE A 18 -5.11 10.93 -1.35
N HIS A 19 -4.27 11.90 -1.67
CA HIS A 19 -4.61 13.00 -2.55
C HIS A 19 -4.16 12.67 -3.98
N MET A 20 -5.10 12.69 -4.92
CA MET A 20 -4.87 12.30 -6.30
C MET A 20 -5.10 13.48 -7.25
N ASN A 21 -4.10 13.77 -8.08
CA ASN A 21 -4.19 14.82 -9.11
C ASN A 21 -4.62 14.30 -10.48
N ASN A 22 -4.39 13.01 -10.76
CA ASN A 22 -4.71 12.38 -12.04
C ASN A 22 -5.14 10.94 -11.79
N TYR A 23 -6.39 10.63 -12.09
CA TYR A 23 -6.99 9.36 -11.73
C TYR A 23 -6.88 8.32 -12.85
N HIS A 24 -6.34 7.15 -12.51
CA HIS A 24 -6.14 6.02 -13.43
C HIS A 24 -6.84 4.73 -12.98
N GLY A 25 -7.78 4.82 -12.03
CA GLY A 25 -8.48 3.65 -11.48
C GLY A 25 -7.58 2.69 -10.73
N GLY A 26 -8.09 1.50 -10.44
CA GLY A 26 -7.36 0.40 -9.83
C GLY A 26 -7.42 0.42 -8.30
N ASP A 27 -6.35 -0.05 -7.67
CA ASP A 27 -6.40 -0.44 -6.27
C ASP A 27 -5.22 0.07 -5.46
N PHE A 28 -5.48 0.41 -4.19
CA PHE A 28 -4.45 0.74 -3.22
C PHE A 28 -4.21 -0.40 -2.25
N MET A 29 -2.95 -0.56 -1.85
CA MET A 29 -2.55 -1.42 -0.75
C MET A 29 -1.56 -0.69 0.14
N PHE A 30 -1.61 -1.04 1.43
CA PHE A 30 -0.67 -0.57 2.43
C PHE A 30 0.08 -1.74 3.03
N ARG A 31 1.39 -1.60 3.16
CA ARG A 31 2.29 -2.64 3.69
C ARG A 31 3.34 -2.04 4.60
N ILE A 32 3.90 -2.83 5.50
CA ILE A 32 4.99 -2.37 6.36
C ILE A 32 6.20 -3.30 6.24
N CYS A 33 7.38 -2.74 6.04
CA CYS A 33 8.63 -3.46 6.20
C CYS A 33 9.30 -3.03 7.50
N LYS A 34 9.66 -4.01 8.34
CA LYS A 34 10.50 -3.77 9.53
C LYS A 34 11.96 -4.02 9.17
N ILE A 35 12.78 -3.01 9.36
CA ILE A 35 14.24 -3.09 9.19
C ILE A 35 14.86 -3.12 10.59
N GLU A 36 15.72 -4.10 10.85
CA GLU A 36 16.56 -4.11 12.05
C GLU A 36 17.79 -3.23 11.82
N GLY A 37 18.08 -2.32 12.75
CA GLY A 37 19.09 -1.28 12.58
C GLY A 37 18.58 -0.01 11.89
N THR A 38 19.47 0.98 11.76
CA THR A 38 19.13 2.31 11.22
C THR A 38 20.14 2.83 10.20
N SER A 39 21.11 2.00 9.79
CA SER A 39 22.09 2.39 8.78
C SER A 39 21.50 2.29 7.37
N LYS A 40 22.16 2.93 6.40
CA LYS A 40 21.81 2.78 4.98
C LYS A 40 22.03 1.36 4.47
N GLU A 41 23.00 0.65 5.04
CA GLU A 41 23.27 -0.75 4.70
C GLU A 41 22.16 -1.66 5.20
N ASP A 42 21.66 -1.42 6.41
CA ASP A 42 20.50 -2.13 6.97
C ASP A 42 19.29 -1.98 6.05
N GLU A 43 19.00 -0.74 5.64
CA GLU A 43 17.90 -0.43 4.73
C GLU A 43 18.09 -1.09 3.35
N TRP A 44 19.27 -0.95 2.74
CA TRP A 44 19.55 -1.53 1.43
C TRP A 44 19.40 -3.06 1.40
N ASN A 45 19.74 -3.73 2.50
CA ASN A 45 19.71 -5.19 2.58
C ASN A 45 18.35 -5.77 2.98
N GLN A 46 17.49 -4.98 3.64
CA GLN A 46 16.26 -5.47 4.26
C GLN A 46 14.98 -4.88 3.64
N LEU A 47 15.03 -3.71 3.02
CA LEU A 47 13.86 -3.07 2.42
C LEU A 47 13.53 -3.70 1.05
N THR A 48 12.92 -4.89 1.08
CA THR A 48 12.56 -5.66 -0.11
C THR A 48 11.05 -5.93 -0.17
N GLU A 49 10.55 -6.38 -1.33
CA GLU A 49 9.16 -6.81 -1.48
C GLU A 49 8.83 -7.99 -0.54
N GLU A 50 9.78 -8.90 -0.29
CA GLU A 50 9.60 -9.99 0.68
C GLU A 50 9.44 -9.48 2.10
N CYS A 51 10.08 -8.36 2.47
CA CYS A 51 9.88 -7.72 3.76
C CYS A 51 8.48 -7.11 3.86
N PHE A 52 8.05 -6.36 2.84
CA PHE A 52 6.71 -5.79 2.79
C PHE A 52 5.60 -6.85 2.82
N ALA A 53 5.80 -7.98 2.14
CA ALA A 53 4.86 -9.09 2.12
C ALA A 53 4.61 -9.73 3.50
N GLN A 54 5.49 -9.49 4.48
CA GLN A 54 5.29 -9.98 5.86
C GLN A 54 4.17 -9.23 6.59
N HIS A 55 3.92 -7.97 6.22
CA HIS A 55 2.95 -7.12 6.90
C HIS A 55 2.10 -6.31 5.91
N GLU A 56 1.31 -7.01 5.11
CA GLU A 56 0.20 -6.39 4.36
C GLU A 56 -0.92 -6.00 5.32
N LEU A 57 -1.31 -4.73 5.30
CA LEU A 57 -2.37 -4.23 6.17
C LEU A 57 -3.73 -4.64 5.63
N SER A 58 -4.70 -4.73 6.53
CA SER A 58 -6.10 -5.02 6.19
C SER A 58 -7.01 -3.95 6.76
N MET A 59 -8.05 -3.61 6.00
CA MET A 59 -9.16 -2.80 6.48
C MET A 59 -9.94 -3.57 7.56
N PRO A 60 -10.78 -2.91 8.38
CA PRO A 60 -11.65 -3.59 9.34
C PRO A 60 -12.56 -4.67 8.73
N SER A 61 -12.87 -4.57 7.43
CA SER A 61 -13.60 -5.60 6.67
C SER A 61 -12.80 -6.89 6.43
N GLY A 62 -11.48 -6.86 6.62
CA GLY A 62 -10.54 -7.93 6.26
C GLY A 62 -9.97 -7.81 4.84
N GLU A 63 -10.48 -6.88 4.02
CA GLU A 63 -9.96 -6.65 2.66
C GLU A 63 -8.60 -5.92 2.74
N LYS A 64 -7.65 -6.33 1.89
CA LYS A 64 -6.32 -5.71 1.81
C LYS A 64 -6.26 -4.57 0.80
N TRP A 65 -6.96 -4.75 -0.32
CA TRP A 65 -6.99 -3.82 -1.43
C TRP A 65 -8.15 -2.85 -1.29
N PHE A 66 -7.85 -1.56 -1.20
CA PHE A 66 -8.85 -0.52 -1.30
C PHE A 66 -9.14 -0.26 -2.78
N ARG A 67 -10.37 -0.55 -3.18
CA ARG A 67 -10.83 -0.39 -4.57
C ARG A 67 -11.17 1.07 -4.82
N THR A 68 -10.46 1.73 -5.72
CA THR A 68 -10.71 3.15 -6.02
C THR A 68 -11.99 3.35 -6.86
N GLY A 69 -12.45 2.28 -7.51
CA GLY A 69 -13.61 2.28 -8.40
C GLY A 69 -13.26 2.75 -9.80
N TRP A 70 -14.23 3.37 -10.49
CA TRP A 70 -14.06 3.86 -11.87
C TRP A 70 -14.41 5.34 -12.02
N SER A 71 -14.66 6.02 -10.91
CA SER A 71 -15.01 7.45 -10.89
C SER A 71 -13.93 8.20 -10.14
N GLU A 72 -13.40 9.22 -10.78
CA GLU A 72 -12.36 10.07 -10.22
C GLU A 72 -12.82 10.74 -8.92
N GLN A 73 -11.97 10.65 -7.90
CA GLN A 73 -12.03 11.42 -6.67
C GLN A 73 -10.69 12.15 -6.50
N GLN A 74 -10.73 13.35 -5.92
CA GLN A 74 -9.51 14.09 -5.55
C GLN A 74 -8.89 13.55 -4.26
N GLU A 75 -9.72 13.01 -3.36
CA GLU A 75 -9.30 12.49 -2.07
C GLU A 75 -9.93 11.13 -1.85
N TYR A 76 -9.11 10.18 -1.44
CA TYR A 76 -9.54 8.86 -0.99
C TYR A 76 -9.29 8.77 0.50
N TYR A 77 -10.28 8.25 1.22
CA TYR A 77 -10.24 8.06 2.66
C TYR A 77 -10.42 6.58 2.96
N MET A 78 -9.49 6.02 3.73
CA MET A 78 -9.47 4.59 4.02
C MET A 78 -8.90 4.33 5.40
N THR A 79 -9.36 3.25 6.02
CA THR A 79 -9.00 2.90 7.40
C THR A 79 -8.37 1.52 7.41
N TYR A 80 -7.20 1.39 8.04
CA TYR A 80 -6.43 0.14 8.07
C TYR A 80 -5.95 -0.18 9.48
N LYS A 81 -5.84 -1.47 9.80
CA LYS A 81 -5.28 -1.92 11.09
C LYS A 81 -3.78 -2.19 10.94
N LEU A 82 -2.97 -1.58 11.81
CA LEU A 82 -1.55 -1.92 11.96
C LEU A 82 -1.39 -3.33 12.57
N PRO A 83 -0.30 -4.05 12.28
CA PRO A 83 -0.15 -5.43 12.76
C PRO A 83 -0.07 -5.49 14.29
N ASP A 84 -0.73 -6.50 14.88
CA ASP A 84 -0.55 -6.82 16.29
C ASP A 84 0.86 -7.41 16.50
N GLY A 85 1.56 -7.03 17.57
CA GLY A 85 2.89 -7.54 17.89
C GLY A 85 4.05 -6.96 17.07
N LEU A 86 3.79 -6.09 16.08
CA LEU A 86 4.83 -5.38 15.34
C LEU A 86 5.23 -4.12 16.09
N THR A 87 6.51 -3.99 16.41
CA THR A 87 7.07 -2.79 17.07
C THR A 87 8.36 -2.35 16.42
N CYS A 88 8.56 -1.04 16.33
CA CYS A 88 9.76 -0.39 15.79
C CYS A 88 9.90 1.01 16.42
N ASP A 89 11.05 1.25 17.03
CA ASP A 89 11.29 2.42 17.88
C ASP A 89 11.96 3.60 17.13
N GLY A 90 12.41 3.38 15.90
CA GLY A 90 13.16 4.34 15.09
C GLY A 90 14.64 4.45 15.47
N TYR A 91 15.12 3.68 16.45
CA TYR A 91 16.49 3.75 16.99
C TYR A 91 17.25 2.43 16.86
N SER A 92 16.60 1.31 17.20
CA SER A 92 17.11 -0.04 17.05
C SER A 92 16.47 -0.77 15.86
N SER A 93 15.29 -0.31 15.44
CA SER A 93 14.58 -0.81 14.26
C SER A 93 13.70 0.28 13.63
N ARG A 94 13.43 0.17 12.33
CA ARG A 94 12.59 1.11 11.57
C ARG A 94 11.39 0.40 10.98
N CYS A 95 10.25 1.09 10.91
CA CYS A 95 9.15 0.66 10.05
C CYS A 95 9.02 1.61 8.87
N VAL A 96 9.04 1.03 7.68
CA VAL A 96 8.72 1.72 6.43
C VAL A 96 7.31 1.31 6.03
N LEU A 97 6.37 2.26 6.05
CA LEU A 97 5.03 2.09 5.50
C LEU A 97 5.08 2.38 4.00
N GLN A 98 4.61 1.44 3.18
CA GLN A 98 4.47 1.61 1.73
C GLN A 98 3.00 1.74 1.37
N TRP A 99 2.65 2.82 0.67
CA TRP A 99 1.48 2.87 -0.19
C TRP A 99 1.87 2.37 -1.57
N TYR A 100 1.11 1.39 -2.08
CA TYR A 100 1.23 0.86 -3.42
C TYR A 100 -0.09 1.08 -4.16
N TRP A 101 -0.01 1.69 -5.34
CA TRP A 101 -1.13 1.85 -6.25
C TRP A 101 -0.88 1.10 -7.55
N LEU A 102 -1.77 0.16 -7.84
CA LEU A 102 -1.83 -0.59 -9.07
C LEU A 102 -2.96 -0.04 -9.94
N THR A 103 -2.64 0.63 -11.05
CA THR A 103 -3.66 1.33 -11.87
C THR A 103 -4.44 0.39 -12.78
N SER A 104 -5.57 0.86 -13.32
CA SER A 104 -6.45 0.07 -14.22
C SER A 104 -6.76 0.77 -15.54
N ASN A 105 -5.92 1.71 -15.98
CA ASN A 105 -6.12 2.46 -17.24
C ASN A 105 -5.60 1.73 -18.48
N THR A 106 -4.63 0.82 -18.33
CA THR A 106 -4.01 0.07 -19.43
C THR A 106 -4.56 -1.34 -19.58
N CYS A 107 -4.93 -1.96 -18.47
CA CYS A 107 -5.43 -3.32 -18.37
C CYS A 107 -6.14 -3.51 -17.02
N ILE A 108 -6.89 -4.60 -16.87
CA ILE A 108 -7.55 -4.95 -15.61
C ILE A 108 -6.54 -5.68 -14.71
N PRO A 109 -6.24 -5.14 -13.50
CA PRO A 109 -5.34 -5.80 -12.55
C PRO A 109 -5.80 -7.21 -12.16
N PRO A 110 -4.87 -8.16 -11.95
CA PRO A 110 -5.23 -9.48 -11.46
C PRO A 110 -5.92 -9.39 -10.09
N GLY A 111 -7.05 -10.08 -9.93
CA GLY A 111 -7.80 -10.09 -8.68
C GLY A 111 -8.80 -8.95 -8.50
N GLU A 112 -9.02 -8.13 -9.54
CA GLU A 112 -10.13 -7.20 -9.59
C GLU A 112 -11.47 -7.97 -9.59
N PRO A 113 -12.40 -7.69 -8.65
CA PRO A 113 -13.69 -8.36 -8.59
C PRO A 113 -14.49 -8.11 -9.86
N ALA A 114 -15.06 -9.17 -10.44
CA ALA A 114 -15.77 -9.08 -11.71
C ALA A 114 -16.97 -8.13 -11.65
N GLU A 115 -17.61 -8.01 -10.49
CA GLU A 115 -18.72 -7.08 -10.23
C GLU A 115 -18.31 -5.61 -10.26
N LEU A 116 -17.02 -5.30 -10.06
CA LEU A 116 -16.50 -3.94 -10.13
C LEU A 116 -16.05 -3.57 -11.54
N ILE A 117 -15.81 -4.54 -12.43
CA ILE A 117 -15.39 -4.29 -13.81
C ILE A 117 -16.61 -3.86 -14.65
N PRO A 118 -16.58 -2.69 -15.32
CA PRO A 118 -17.68 -2.27 -16.19
C PRO A 118 -17.96 -3.30 -17.29
N ALA A 119 -19.22 -3.64 -17.52
CA ALA A 119 -19.62 -4.69 -18.47
C ALA A 119 -19.17 -4.45 -19.93
N GLN A 120 -18.90 -3.19 -20.30
CA GLN A 120 -18.36 -2.80 -21.61
C GLN A 120 -16.90 -2.32 -21.52
N ASN A 121 -16.15 -2.73 -20.50
CA ASN A 121 -14.73 -2.39 -20.39
C ASN A 121 -13.95 -3.03 -21.56
N PRO A 122 -13.29 -2.24 -22.43
CA PRO A 122 -12.55 -2.77 -23.57
C PRO A 122 -11.18 -3.35 -23.19
N LEU A 123 -10.75 -3.18 -21.94
CA LEU A 123 -9.45 -3.62 -21.48
C LEU A 123 -9.45 -5.12 -21.17
N GLY A 124 -8.38 -5.80 -21.58
CA GLY A 124 -8.12 -7.17 -21.14
C GLY A 124 -7.35 -7.23 -19.81
N ILE A 125 -7.11 -8.45 -19.34
CA ILE A 125 -6.39 -8.73 -18.10
C ILE A 125 -4.90 -8.44 -18.26
N CYS A 126 -4.32 -7.74 -17.29
CA CYS A 126 -2.89 -7.42 -17.25
C CYS A 126 -2.02 -8.68 -17.30
N GLY A 127 -0.93 -8.64 -18.07
CA GLY A 127 0.03 -9.74 -18.19
C GLY A 127 -0.46 -10.99 -18.95
N ILE A 128 -1.72 -11.02 -19.38
CA ILE A 128 -2.28 -12.13 -20.18
C ILE A 128 -2.60 -11.63 -21.59
N THR A 129 -3.58 -10.72 -21.69
CA THR A 129 -4.11 -10.22 -22.96
C THR A 129 -3.63 -8.81 -23.28
N HIS A 130 -3.12 -8.09 -22.29
CA HIS A 130 -2.58 -6.74 -22.40
C HIS A 130 -1.22 -6.66 -21.68
N GLY A 131 -0.57 -5.50 -21.78
CA GLY A 131 0.66 -5.20 -21.05
C GLY A 131 0.50 -5.16 -19.53
N TYR A 132 1.45 -4.53 -18.87
CA TYR A 132 1.42 -4.30 -17.43
C TYR A 132 0.80 -2.93 -17.12
N PRO A 133 0.12 -2.78 -15.98
CA PRO A 133 -0.42 -1.50 -15.55
C PRO A 133 0.71 -0.55 -15.15
N GLU A 134 0.35 0.73 -14.99
CA GLU A 134 1.23 1.66 -14.30
C GLU A 134 1.19 1.37 -12.79
N GLU A 135 2.31 1.62 -12.12
CA GLU A 135 2.49 1.34 -10.71
C GLU A 135 3.10 2.54 -10.01
N PHE A 136 2.58 2.88 -8.83
CA PHE A 136 3.12 3.94 -7.98
C PHE A 136 3.42 3.40 -6.59
N TRP A 137 4.59 3.77 -6.06
CA TRP A 137 5.01 3.42 -4.70
C TRP A 137 5.42 4.67 -3.95
N ASN A 138 4.89 4.86 -2.75
CA ASN A 138 5.39 5.85 -1.81
C ASN A 138 5.70 5.19 -0.47
N CYS A 139 6.80 5.61 0.15
CA CYS A 139 7.25 5.09 1.42
C CYS A 139 7.29 6.21 2.48
N ALA A 140 6.98 5.87 3.73
CA ALA A 140 7.06 6.76 4.87
C ALA A 140 7.68 6.04 6.08
N ASP A 141 8.64 6.68 6.75
CA ASP A 141 9.20 6.18 8.01
C ASP A 141 8.23 6.49 9.18
N ILE A 142 7.88 5.46 9.95
CA ILE A 142 6.98 5.54 11.11
C ILE A 142 7.55 4.77 12.30
N THR A 143 7.03 5.04 13.51
CA THR A 143 7.26 4.22 14.70
C THR A 143 5.96 3.53 15.14
N ILE A 144 6.13 2.34 15.75
CA ILE A 144 5.03 1.53 16.27
C ILE A 144 5.44 1.00 17.64
N ALA A 145 4.65 1.28 18.68
CA ALA A 145 4.87 0.86 20.06
C ALA A 145 3.76 -0.08 20.59
#